data_AF-A0A7R9YCN0-F1
#
_entry.id   AF-A0A7R9YCN0-F1
#
_cell.length_a   1.000
_cell.length_b   1.000
_cell.length_c   1.000
_cell.angle_alpha   90.00
_cell.angle_beta   90.00
_cell.angle_gamma   90.00
#
_symmetry.space_group_name_H-M   'P 1'
#
loop_
_entity.id
_entity.type
_entity.pdbx_description
1 polymer ?
#
loop_
_entity_poly.entity_id
_entity_poly.type
_entity_poly.pdbx_seq_one_letter_code
_entity_poly.pdbx_strand_id
1 'polypeptide(L)'
;KNVAFLHVSLVPKVGSGPTSEQKSKPTQHGVKSMRSLGLSPDFLMCRSSDPLNDSTRRKLSLFCDVPEEQVVSVHDVSNLYRVPILLARQRVARILAERLKLVDPELLRNHDFDADPLEDPIL
;
A
#
# COMPACT_ATOMS: atom_id res chain seq x y z
N LYS A 1 1.74 11.99 -15.01
CA LYS A 1 1.41 12.94 -13.92
C LYS A 1 2.71 13.26 -13.21
N ASN A 2 2.91 14.47 -12.68
CA ASN A 2 4.19 14.84 -12.04
C ASN A 2 4.13 14.82 -10.51
N VAL A 3 2.98 14.44 -9.95
CA VAL A 3 2.71 14.39 -8.51
C VAL A 3 1.91 13.12 -8.23
N ALA A 4 2.20 12.48 -7.09
CA ALA A 4 1.44 11.37 -6.54
C ALA A 4 1.28 11.54 -5.02
N PHE A 5 0.13 11.16 -4.49
CA PHE A 5 -0.26 11.22 -3.10
C PHE A 5 -0.37 9.82 -2.51
N LEU A 6 0.53 9.50 -1.57
CA LEU A 6 0.50 8.26 -0.82
C LEU A 6 -0.05 8.57 0.58
N HIS A 7 -1.28 8.15 0.87
CA HIS A 7 -1.91 8.43 2.17
C HIS A 7 -1.69 7.26 3.12
N VAL A 8 -0.97 7.50 4.21
CA VAL A 8 -0.72 6.51 5.27
C VAL A 8 -1.80 6.61 6.34
N SER A 9 -2.45 5.49 6.63
CA SER A 9 -3.50 5.41 7.65
C SER A 9 -3.41 4.12 8.46
N LEU A 10 -3.78 4.20 9.74
CA LEU A 10 -3.88 3.04 10.62
C LEU A 10 -5.21 2.30 10.39
N VAL A 11 -5.13 1.00 10.17
CA VAL A 11 -6.24 0.05 10.17
C VAL A 11 -6.16 -0.76 11.47
N PRO A 12 -6.79 -0.29 12.55
CA PRO A 12 -6.72 -0.97 13.83
C PRO A 12 -7.52 -2.27 13.80
N LYS A 13 -7.09 -3.22 14.62
CA LYS A 13 -7.85 -4.42 14.93
C LYS A 13 -8.60 -4.22 16.23
N VAL A 14 -9.87 -4.62 16.25
CA VAL A 14 -10.71 -4.59 17.47
C VAL A 14 -11.05 -6.02 17.87
N GLY A 15 -10.85 -6.30 19.16
CA GLY A 15 -10.96 -7.65 19.74
C GLY A 15 -9.60 -8.32 19.94
N SER A 16 -9.59 -9.39 20.75
CA SER A 16 -8.39 -10.16 21.08
C SER A 16 -8.55 -11.59 20.55
N GLY A 17 -7.55 -12.10 19.81
CA GLY A 17 -7.52 -13.47 19.30
C GLY A 17 -7.76 -13.63 17.79
N PRO A 18 -8.00 -14.86 17.29
CA PRO A 18 -8.07 -15.18 15.86
C PRO A 18 -9.19 -14.46 15.09
N THR A 19 -10.24 -14.02 15.81
CA THR A 19 -11.45 -13.40 15.24
C THR A 19 -11.41 -11.86 15.26
N SER A 20 -10.24 -11.28 15.53
CA SER A 20 -10.05 -9.82 15.57
C SER A 20 -10.39 -9.15 14.23
N GLU A 21 -11.26 -8.14 14.26
CA GLU A 21 -11.81 -7.48 13.08
C GLU A 21 -10.97 -6.24 12.72
N GLN A 22 -10.54 -6.15 11.46
CA GLN A 22 -9.89 -4.95 10.93
C GLN A 22 -10.91 -3.84 10.64
N LYS A 23 -10.74 -2.67 11.26
CA LYS A 23 -11.64 -1.54 11.08
C LYS A 23 -11.12 -0.60 9.99
N SER A 24 -11.81 -0.58 8.85
CA SER A 24 -11.52 0.32 7.72
C SER A 24 -12.07 1.74 7.89
N LYS A 25 -13.01 1.96 8.82
CA LYS A 25 -13.72 3.23 9.00
C LYS A 25 -12.79 4.42 9.34
N PRO A 26 -11.78 4.30 10.22
CA PRO A 26 -10.83 5.39 10.46
C PRO A 26 -10.12 5.85 9.17
N THR A 27 -9.66 4.92 8.34
CA THR A 27 -9.05 5.24 7.03
C THR A 27 -10.03 5.92 6.09
N GLN A 28 -11.29 5.46 6.03
CA GLN A 28 -12.32 6.11 5.20
C GLN A 28 -12.56 7.57 5.62
N HIS A 29 -12.58 7.85 6.93
CA HIS A 29 -12.70 9.21 7.45
C HIS A 29 -11.48 10.07 7.08
N GLY A 30 -10.26 9.51 7.21
CA GLY A 30 -9.02 10.18 6.79
C GLY A 30 -9.02 10.58 5.31
N VAL A 31 -9.44 9.66 4.44
CA VAL A 31 -9.57 9.94 3.00
C VAL A 31 -10.64 10.99 2.72
N LYS A 32 -11.78 10.94 3.40
CA LYS A 32 -12.83 11.96 3.26
C LYS A 32 -12.32 13.35 3.66
N SER A 33 -11.56 13.45 4.75
CA SER A 33 -10.94 14.70 5.19
C SER A 33 -9.91 15.20 4.17
N MET A 34 -9.04 14.32 3.66
CA MET A 34 -8.08 14.65 2.61
C MET A 34 -8.77 15.20 1.35
N ARG A 35 -9.87 14.56 0.92
CA ARG A 35 -10.69 15.00 -0.21
C ARG A 35 -11.37 16.35 0.01
N SER A 36 -11.78 16.64 1.24
CA SER A 36 -12.37 17.95 1.57
C SER A 36 -11.37 19.10 1.41
N LEU A 37 -10.07 18.81 1.44
CA LEU A 37 -8.98 19.75 1.15
C LEU A 37 -8.60 19.81 -0.34
N GLY A 38 -9.34 19.11 -1.21
CA GLY A 38 -9.06 19.03 -2.64
C GLY A 38 -7.99 18.00 -3.04
N LEU A 39 -7.57 17.13 -2.11
CA LEU A 39 -6.56 16.10 -2.36
C LEU A 39 -7.20 14.71 -2.47
N SER A 40 -6.84 13.95 -3.50
CA SER A 40 -7.26 12.56 -3.64
C SER A 40 -6.04 11.64 -3.56
N PRO A 41 -6.06 10.59 -2.74
CA PRO A 41 -4.95 9.66 -2.66
C PRO A 41 -4.83 8.88 -3.95
N ASP A 42 -3.58 8.69 -4.40
CA ASP A 42 -3.24 7.73 -5.45
C ASP A 42 -2.93 6.35 -4.87
N PHE A 43 -2.50 6.29 -3.61
CA PHE A 43 -2.27 5.05 -2.86
C PHE A 43 -2.79 5.18 -1.43
N LEU A 44 -3.25 4.05 -0.88
CA LEU A 44 -3.56 3.90 0.53
C LEU A 44 -2.55 2.95 1.18
N MET A 45 -1.69 3.51 2.02
CA MET A 45 -0.70 2.78 2.79
C MET A 45 -1.29 2.41 4.15
N CYS A 46 -1.89 1.22 4.23
CA CYS A 46 -2.61 0.79 5.41
C CYS A 46 -1.69 0.12 6.42
N ARG A 47 -1.33 0.84 7.48
CA ARG A 47 -0.59 0.29 8.63
C ARG A 47 -1.52 -0.57 9.48
N SER A 48 -1.08 -1.75 9.86
CA SER A 48 -1.84 -2.68 10.72
C SER A 48 -0.86 -3.61 11.43
N SER A 49 -1.30 -4.30 12.48
CA SER A 49 -0.47 -5.34 13.12
C SER A 49 -0.31 -6.57 12.21
N ASP A 50 -1.38 -6.95 11.51
CA ASP A 50 -1.45 -8.14 10.66
C ASP A 50 -1.75 -7.77 9.21
N PRO A 51 -1.45 -8.64 8.23
CA PRO A 51 -1.80 -8.43 6.83
C PRO A 51 -3.28 -8.05 6.64
N LEU A 52 -3.56 -7.14 5.71
CA LEU A 52 -4.94 -6.77 5.40
C LEU A 52 -5.72 -7.96 4.86
N ASN A 53 -6.91 -8.18 5.41
CA ASN A 53 -7.86 -9.12 4.86
C ASN A 53 -8.39 -8.61 3.52
N ASP A 54 -8.66 -9.50 2.57
CA ASP A 54 -9.21 -9.14 1.27
C ASP A 54 -10.53 -8.36 1.38
N SER A 55 -11.37 -8.72 2.35
CA SER A 55 -12.62 -8.01 2.61
C SER A 55 -12.39 -6.55 3.07
N THR A 56 -11.36 -6.30 3.88
CA THR A 56 -10.95 -4.95 4.28
C THR A 56 -10.41 -4.18 3.10
N ARG A 57 -9.54 -4.81 2.29
CA ARG A 57 -8.94 -4.21 1.09
C ARG A 57 -10.01 -3.78 0.09
N ARG A 58 -10.95 -4.67 -0.26
CA ARG A 58 -12.08 -4.38 -1.15
C ARG A 58 -12.95 -3.25 -0.64
N LYS A 59 -13.28 -3.25 0.65
CA LYS A 59 -14.03 -2.15 1.27
C LYS A 59 -13.28 -0.83 1.14
N LEU A 60 -11.98 -0.82 1.46
CA LEU A 60 -11.17 0.40 1.34
C LEU A 60 -11.11 0.90 -0.10
N SER A 61 -10.90 0.01 -1.07
CA SER A 61 -10.91 0.35 -2.48
C SER A 61 -12.23 0.99 -2.91
N LEU A 62 -13.36 0.36 -2.58
CA LEU A 62 -14.69 0.85 -2.91
C LEU A 62 -15.01 2.21 -2.27
N PHE A 63 -14.81 2.34 -0.95
CA PHE A 63 -15.21 3.55 -0.22
C PHE A 63 -14.24 4.72 -0.41
N CYS A 64 -12.97 4.43 -0.67
CA CYS A 64 -11.95 5.43 -0.89
C CYS A 64 -11.70 5.69 -2.38
N ASP A 65 -12.37 5.01 -3.31
CA ASP A 65 -12.20 5.15 -4.76
C ASP A 65 -10.72 5.13 -5.17
N VAL A 66 -10.03 4.07 -4.74
CA VAL A 66 -8.63 3.76 -5.06
C VAL A 66 -8.60 2.31 -5.55
N PRO A 67 -7.94 1.98 -6.67
CA PRO A 67 -7.79 0.60 -7.15
C PRO A 67 -7.29 -0.35 -6.06
N GLU A 68 -7.77 -1.60 -6.04
CA GLU A 68 -7.38 -2.59 -5.00
C GLU A 68 -5.86 -2.82 -4.93
N GLU A 69 -5.16 -2.77 -6.06
CA GLU A 69 -3.70 -2.86 -6.16
C GLU A 69 -2.97 -1.65 -5.55
N GLN A 70 -3.65 -0.50 -5.43
CA GLN A 70 -3.16 0.73 -4.79
C GLN A 70 -3.58 0.80 -3.30
N VAL A 71 -4.29 -0.20 -2.79
CA VAL A 71 -4.55 -0.42 -1.36
C VAL A 71 -3.50 -1.38 -0.80
N VAL A 72 -2.44 -0.80 -0.24
CA VAL A 72 -1.22 -1.49 0.17
C VAL A 72 -1.30 -1.90 1.63
N SER A 73 -1.04 -3.18 1.92
CA SER A 73 -0.90 -3.68 3.30
C SER A 73 0.51 -3.41 3.80
N VAL A 74 0.64 -2.50 4.76
CA VAL A 74 1.91 -2.17 5.43
C VAL A 74 1.84 -2.70 6.86
N HIS A 75 1.73 -4.01 7.01
CA HIS A 75 1.62 -4.64 8.34
C HIS A 75 2.95 -4.63 9.11
N ASP A 76 2.89 -4.89 10.41
CA ASP A 76 4.09 -4.97 11.23
C ASP A 76 4.99 -6.14 10.80
N VAL A 77 6.28 -5.87 10.74
CA VAL A 77 7.31 -6.80 10.32
C VAL A 77 8.36 -6.95 11.42
N SER A 78 9.06 -8.08 11.43
CA SER A 78 10.01 -8.41 12.51
C SER A 78 11.25 -7.50 12.56
N ASN A 79 11.58 -6.81 11.46
CA ASN A 79 12.63 -5.80 11.41
C ASN A 79 12.36 -4.76 10.31
N LEU A 80 13.00 -3.59 10.44
CA LEU A 80 12.82 -2.47 9.52
C LEU A 80 13.16 -2.80 8.05
N TYR A 81 14.18 -3.63 7.82
CA TYR A 81 14.65 -3.99 6.47
C TYR A 81 13.65 -4.86 5.68
N ARG A 82 12.63 -5.40 6.33
CA ARG A 82 11.54 -6.11 5.65
C ARG A 82 10.51 -5.19 5.01
N VAL A 83 10.48 -3.90 5.37
CA VAL A 83 9.51 -2.95 4.80
C VAL A 83 9.69 -2.77 3.29
N PRO A 84 10.91 -2.52 2.75
CA PRO A 84 11.11 -2.47 1.30
C PRO A 84 10.64 -3.73 0.57
N ILE A 85 10.97 -4.91 1.10
CA ILE A 85 10.57 -6.20 0.52
C ILE A 85 9.04 -6.36 0.52
N LEU A 86 8.37 -5.94 1.60
CA LEU A 86 6.91 -5.96 1.70
C LEU A 86 6.24 -5.05 0.65
N LEU A 87 6.85 -3.90 0.34
CA LEU A 87 6.33 -2.97 -0.67
C LEU A 87 6.63 -3.47 -2.10
N ALA A 88 7.80 -4.06 -2.33
CA ALA A 88 8.20 -4.72 -3.57
C ALA A 88 7.23 -5.86 -3.94
N ARG A 89 6.92 -6.75 -2.98
CA ARG A 89 5.93 -7.84 -3.20
C ARG A 89 4.53 -7.34 -3.60
N GLN A 90 4.22 -6.08 -3.30
CA GLN A 90 2.96 -5.42 -3.67
C GLN A 90 3.11 -4.48 -4.87
N ARG A 91 4.26 -4.50 -5.56
CA ARG A 91 4.56 -3.77 -6.81
C ARG A 91 4.38 -2.25 -6.69
N VAL A 92 4.54 -1.70 -5.49
CA VAL A 92 4.27 -0.27 -5.22
C VAL A 92 5.17 0.62 -6.07
N ALA A 93 6.47 0.32 -6.12
CA ALA A 93 7.45 1.09 -6.88
C ALA A 93 7.12 1.09 -8.38
N ARG A 94 6.77 -0.07 -8.91
CA ARG A 94 6.35 -0.23 -10.31
C ARG A 94 5.11 0.58 -10.64
N ILE A 95 4.02 0.43 -9.88
CA ILE A 95 2.76 1.15 -10.12
C ILE A 95 2.99 2.67 -10.01
N LEU A 96 3.82 3.10 -9.07
CA LEU A 96 4.16 4.51 -8.90
C LEU A 96 4.99 5.05 -10.08
N ALA A 97 5.99 4.30 -10.54
CA ALA A 97 6.82 4.66 -11.68
C ALA A 97 6.00 4.77 -12.98
N GLU A 98 5.10 3.81 -13.23
CA GLU A 98 4.17 3.83 -14.37
C GLU A 98 3.26 5.07 -14.32
N ARG A 99 2.69 5.39 -13.14
CA ARG A 99 1.82 6.56 -12.94
C ARG A 99 2.54 7.90 -13.17
N LEU A 100 3.77 7.98 -12.68
CA LEU A 100 4.60 9.17 -12.77
C LEU A 100 5.38 9.27 -14.09
N LYS A 101 5.34 8.22 -14.93
CA LYS A 101 6.12 8.12 -16.19
C LYS A 101 7.63 8.29 -15.98
N LEU A 102 8.15 7.69 -14.91
CA LEU A 102 9.56 7.86 -14.50
C LEU A 102 10.53 6.90 -15.18
N VAL A 103 10.04 5.81 -15.75
CA VAL A 103 10.87 4.75 -16.31
C VAL A 103 10.36 4.40 -17.69
N ASP A 104 11.29 4.13 -18.61
CA ASP A 104 10.97 3.57 -19.92
C ASP A 104 10.19 2.24 -19.72
N PRO A 105 9.03 2.06 -20.37
CA PRO A 105 8.30 0.79 -20.35
C PRO A 105 9.13 -0.44 -20.74
N GLU A 106 10.22 -0.28 -21.49
CA GLU A 106 11.19 -1.34 -21.81
C GLU A 106 12.04 -1.73 -20.59
N LEU A 107 12.49 -0.75 -19.78
CA LEU A 107 13.26 -1.01 -18.55
C LEU A 107 12.40 -1.64 -17.44
N LEU A 108 11.12 -1.28 -17.35
CA LEU A 108 10.17 -1.88 -16.39
C LEU A 108 9.86 -3.36 -16.68
N ARG A 109 10.08 -3.82 -17.91
CA ARG A 109 9.91 -5.23 -18.31
C ARG A 109 11.13 -6.09 -18.00
N ASN A 110 12.32 -5.49 -17.98
CA ASN A 110 13.60 -6.19 -17.92
C ASN A 110 14.31 -6.10 -16.56
N HIS A 111 13.92 -5.17 -15.70
CA HIS A 111 14.40 -5.10 -14.32
C HIS A 111 13.28 -5.49 -13.35
N ASP A 112 13.54 -6.52 -12.54
CA ASP A 112 12.72 -6.82 -11.38
C ASP A 112 12.98 -5.75 -10.30
N PHE A 113 12.24 -4.64 -10.38
CA PHE A 113 12.13 -3.65 -9.30
C PHE A 113 11.67 -4.28 -7.96
N ASP A 114 11.07 -5.46 -8.07
CA ASP A 114 10.47 -6.21 -6.98
C ASP A 114 11.31 -7.44 -6.58
N ALA A 115 12.52 -7.62 -7.15
CA ALA A 115 13.46 -8.66 -6.72
C ALA A 115 13.76 -8.48 -5.23
N ASP A 116 13.71 -9.57 -4.47
CA ASP A 116 14.08 -9.55 -3.05
C ASP A 116 15.56 -9.20 -2.95
N PRO A 117 15.97 -8.06 -2.37
CA PRO A 117 17.38 -7.71 -2.23
C PRO A 117 18.16 -8.73 -1.38
N LEU A 118 17.46 -9.59 -0.62
CA LEU A 118 18.05 -10.69 0.13
C LEU A 118 18.22 -11.97 -0.69
N GLU A 119 17.66 -12.06 -1.89
CA GLU A 119 17.96 -13.13 -2.87
C GLU A 119 19.00 -12.69 -3.90
N ASP A 120 19.39 -11.41 -3.92
CA ASP A 120 20.50 -10.92 -4.73
C ASP A 120 21.83 -11.34 -4.09
N PRO A 121 22.65 -12.20 -4.71
CA PRO A 121 23.84 -12.80 -4.10
C PRO A 121 24.99 -11.81 -3.82
N ILE A 122 24.79 -10.51 -4.05
CA ILE A 122 25.80 -9.44 -3.94
C ILE A 122 25.67 -8.63 -2.62
N LEU A 123 24.69 -8.92 -1.76
CA LEU A 123 24.59 -8.37 -0.39
C LEU A 123 25.09 -9.35 0.68
#